data_AF-A0A6C0JIA4-F1
#
_entry.id   AF-A0A6C0JIA4-F1
#
_cell.length_a   1.000
_cell.length_b   1.000
_cell.length_c   1.000
_cell.angle_alpha   90.00
_cell.angle_beta   90.00
_cell.angle_gamma   90.00
#
_symmetry.space_group_name_H-M   'P 1'
#
loop_
_entity.id
_entity.type
_entity.pdbx_description
1 polymer ?
#
loop_
_entity_poly.entity_id
_entity_poly.type
_entity_poly.pdbx_seq_one_letter_code
_entity_poly.pdbx_strand_id
1 'polypeptide(L)'
;MALLPSNVLRLIKEYSKPITRPNWRNSKPIVSVYEIYMGVYTSWDQDDLHYLIYRNIKKTYWYDIYWRIKVAGLYLCCKEYNITARDIEELGIPLY
;
A
#
# COMPACT_ATOMS: atom_id res chain seq x y z
N MET A 1 -2.57 -6.10 33.70
CA MET A 1 -2.93 -6.12 32.27
C MET A 1 -3.21 -4.69 31.85
N ALA A 2 -2.48 -4.14 30.88
CA ALA A 2 -2.71 -2.78 30.41
C ALA A 2 -3.99 -2.74 29.56
N LEU A 3 -4.96 -1.90 29.93
CA LEU A 3 -6.15 -1.65 29.11
C LEU A 3 -5.79 -0.69 27.98
N LEU A 4 -6.01 -1.14 26.74
CA LEU A 4 -5.88 -0.28 25.58
C LEU A 4 -6.93 0.83 25.62
N PRO A 5 -6.58 2.05 25.16
CA PRO A 5 -7.53 3.13 24.98
C PRO A 5 -8.75 2.69 24.13
N SER A 6 -9.93 3.23 24.45
CA SER A 6 -11.20 2.80 23.83
C SER A 6 -11.25 2.96 22.31
N ASN A 7 -10.58 4.00 21.79
CA ASN A 7 -10.39 4.22 20.37
C ASN A 7 -9.55 3.10 19.71
N VAL A 8 -8.50 2.63 20.38
CA VAL A 8 -7.65 1.52 19.90
C VAL A 8 -8.43 0.21 19.89
N LEU A 9 -9.18 -0.09 20.95
CA LEU A 9 -10.04 -1.27 21.01
C LEU A 9 -11.12 -1.25 19.92
N ARG A 10 -11.69 -0.07 19.62
CA ARG A 10 -12.67 0.09 18.53
C ARG A 10 -12.04 -0.24 17.18
N LEU A 11 -10.85 0.28 16.89
CA LEU A 11 -10.12 0.00 15.65
C LEU A 11 -9.82 -1.50 15.53
N ILE A 12 -9.26 -2.14 16.56
CA ILE A 12 -9.00 -3.58 16.55
C ILE A 12 -10.30 -4.34 16.28
N LYS A 13 -11.40 -4.01 16.98
CA LYS A 13 -12.69 -4.69 16.76
C LYS A 13 -13.27 -4.45 15.38
N GLU A 14 -12.97 -3.32 14.76
CA GLU A 14 -13.42 -2.96 13.42
C GLU A 14 -12.61 -3.66 12.33
N TYR A 15 -11.28 -3.78 12.53
CA TYR A 15 -10.26 -4.29 11.60
C TYR A 15 -9.79 -5.74 11.87
N SER A 16 -10.30 -6.41 12.91
CA SER A 16 -10.08 -7.85 13.15
C SER A 16 -11.28 -8.71 12.71
N LYS A 17 -12.32 -8.10 12.13
CA LYS A 17 -13.45 -8.83 11.58
C LYS A 17 -13.04 -9.60 10.32
N PRO A 18 -13.66 -10.75 10.02
CA PRO A 18 -13.29 -11.55 8.86
C PRO A 18 -13.43 -10.75 7.55
N ILE A 19 -12.42 -10.89 6.67
CA ILE A 19 -12.36 -10.32 5.31
C ILE A 19 -13.61 -10.64 4.46
N THR A 20 -14.40 -11.64 4.85
CA THR A 20 -15.63 -12.06 4.16
C THR A 20 -16.82 -11.13 4.36
N ARG A 21 -16.72 -10.08 5.18
CA ARG A 21 -17.80 -9.07 5.33
C ARG A 21 -17.89 -8.18 4.06
N PRO A 22 -19.01 -8.18 3.32
CA PRO A 22 -19.13 -7.46 2.04
C PRO A 22 -18.83 -5.95 2.14
N ASN A 23 -19.15 -5.34 3.27
CA ASN A 23 -18.99 -3.91 3.54
C ASN A 23 -17.53 -3.47 3.77
N TRP A 24 -16.61 -4.39 4.06
CA TRP A 24 -15.18 -4.07 4.14
C TRP A 24 -14.53 -3.83 2.78
N ARG A 25 -15.09 -4.40 1.70
CA ARG A 25 -14.66 -4.05 0.34
C ARG A 25 -14.84 -2.55 0.05
N ASN A 26 -15.74 -1.90 0.79
CA ASN A 26 -16.07 -0.49 0.65
C ASN A 26 -15.38 0.41 1.70
N SER A 27 -14.66 -0.15 2.68
CA SER A 27 -13.87 0.68 3.60
C SER A 27 -12.71 1.25 2.80
N LYS A 28 -12.67 2.57 2.64
CA LYS A 28 -11.51 3.24 2.08
C LYS A 28 -10.30 2.86 2.92
N PRO A 29 -9.18 2.42 2.32
CA PRO A 29 -7.98 2.17 3.08
C PRO A 29 -7.61 3.46 3.83
N ILE A 30 -7.37 3.37 5.14
CA ILE A 30 -6.95 4.51 5.96
C ILE A 30 -5.63 5.09 5.42
N VAL A 31 -4.81 4.21 4.82
CA VAL A 31 -3.49 4.51 4.27
C VAL A 31 -3.30 3.75 2.97
N SER A 32 -2.82 4.43 1.93
CA SER A 32 -2.51 3.85 0.62
C SER A 32 -1.26 2.98 0.67
N VAL A 33 -1.11 2.06 -0.30
CA VAL A 33 0.12 1.27 -0.45
C VAL A 33 1.34 2.17 -0.64
N TYR A 34 1.17 3.30 -1.34
CA TYR A 34 2.21 4.32 -1.49
C TYR A 34 2.68 4.90 -0.16
N GLU A 35 1.76 5.31 0.71
CA GLU A 35 2.09 5.88 2.02
C GLU A 35 2.76 4.85 2.94
N ILE A 36 2.29 3.59 2.93
CA ILE A 36 2.96 2.50 3.64
C ILE A 36 4.38 2.33 3.09
N TYR A 37 4.52 2.27 1.76
CA TYR A 37 5.81 2.15 1.10
C TYR A 37 6.75 3.27 1.53
N MET A 38 6.33 4.52 1.47
CA MET A 38 7.16 5.67 1.89
C MET A 38 7.57 5.59 3.36
N GLY A 39 6.73 5.03 4.23
CA GLY A 39 7.03 4.83 5.65
C GLY A 39 8.05 3.73 5.92
N VAL A 40 8.10 2.67 5.10
CA VAL A 40 9.04 1.55 5.26
C VAL A 40 10.23 1.59 4.30
N TYR A 41 10.17 2.45 3.28
CA TYR A 41 11.21 2.63 2.28
C TYR A 41 12.34 3.46 2.87
N THR A 42 13.27 2.79 3.54
CA THR A 42 14.53 3.38 3.98
C THR A 42 15.65 2.35 3.81
N SER A 43 16.84 2.80 3.39
CA SER A 43 18.01 1.94 3.20
C SER A 43 18.74 1.60 4.52
N TRP A 44 18.24 2.06 5.67
CA TRP A 44 18.94 2.02 6.95
C TRP A 44 18.11 1.46 8.11
N ASP A 45 16.96 0.87 7.79
CA ASP A 45 16.08 0.33 8.81
C ASP A 45 16.59 -1.02 9.34
N GLN A 46 16.73 -1.12 10.67
CA GLN A 46 17.12 -2.35 11.36
C GLN A 46 15.90 -3.14 11.86
N ASP A 47 14.68 -2.62 11.63
CA ASP A 47 13.46 -3.29 12.06
C ASP A 47 13.04 -4.42 11.08
N ASP A 48 12.99 -5.64 11.59
CA ASP A 48 12.61 -6.84 10.84
C ASP A 48 11.19 -6.75 10.23
N LEU A 49 10.27 -6.04 10.91
CA LEU A 49 8.91 -5.84 10.43
C LEU A 49 8.90 -4.90 9.23
N HIS A 50 9.66 -3.80 9.27
CA HIS A 50 9.79 -2.89 8.13
C HIS A 50 10.40 -3.61 6.92
N TYR A 51 11.45 -4.39 7.14
CA TYR A 51 12.04 -5.22 6.09
C TYR A 51 11.03 -6.20 5.49
N LEU A 52 10.27 -6.90 6.33
CA LEU A 52 9.26 -7.87 5.89
C LEU A 52 8.14 -7.19 5.09
N ILE A 53 7.62 -6.05 5.56
CA ILE A 53 6.59 -5.28 4.86
C ILE A 53 7.12 -4.81 3.51
N TYR A 54 8.29 -4.19 3.47
CA TYR A 54 8.93 -3.73 2.24
C TYR A 54 9.12 -4.88 1.24
N ARG A 55 9.64 -6.03 1.69
CA ARG A 55 9.81 -7.25 0.86
C ARG A 55 8.51 -7.76 0.29
N ASN A 56 7.41 -7.66 1.04
CA ASN A 56 6.09 -8.06 0.53
C ASN A 56 5.55 -7.04 -0.48
N ILE A 57 5.72 -5.73 -0.24
CA ILE A 57 5.34 -4.69 -1.20
C ILE A 57 6.09 -4.87 -2.52
N LYS A 58 7.40 -5.19 -2.49
CA LYS A 58 8.20 -5.43 -3.69
C LYS A 58 7.72 -6.57 -4.59
N LYS A 59 6.88 -7.48 -4.08
CA LYS A 59 6.32 -8.60 -4.84
C LYS A 59 4.96 -8.27 -5.46
N THR A 60 4.44 -7.07 -5.23
CA THR A 60 3.13 -6.65 -5.73
C THR A 60 3.25 -6.02 -7.10
N TYR A 61 2.21 -6.20 -7.91
CA TYR A 61 2.05 -5.49 -9.18
C TYR A 61 2.17 -3.96 -9.02
N TRP A 62 1.67 -3.44 -7.91
CA TRP A 62 1.80 -2.02 -7.56
C TRP A 62 3.26 -1.54 -7.58
N TYR A 63 4.18 -2.32 -6.99
CA TYR A 63 5.60 -1.94 -6.94
C TYR A 63 6.27 -2.02 -8.31
N ASP A 64 5.92 -3.01 -9.12
CA ASP A 64 6.44 -3.15 -10.48
C ASP A 64 6.07 -1.92 -11.33
N ILE A 65 4.81 -1.47 -11.27
CA ILE A 65 4.35 -0.25 -11.95
C ILE A 65 5.04 1.00 -11.39
N TYR A 66 5.04 1.17 -10.06
CA TYR A 66 5.69 2.31 -9.41
C TYR A 66 7.16 2.43 -9.82
N TRP A 67 7.91 1.33 -9.72
CA TRP A 67 9.32 1.31 -10.06
C TRP A 67 9.56 1.55 -11.54
N ARG A 68 8.70 1.01 -12.41
CA ARG A 68 8.81 1.25 -13.85
C ARG A 68 8.59 2.71 -14.22
N ILE A 69 7.62 3.36 -13.60
CA ILE A 69 7.40 4.81 -13.76
C ILE A 69 8.62 5.58 -13.28
N LYS A 70 9.20 5.23 -12.12
CA LYS A 70 10.41 5.88 -11.60
C LYS A 70 11.63 5.78 -12.54
N VAL A 71 11.81 4.63 -13.19
CA VAL A 71 13.00 4.37 -14.03
C VAL A 71 12.81 4.81 -15.48
N ALA A 72 11.64 4.55 -16.07
CA ALA A 72 11.38 4.75 -17.50
C ALA A 72 10.38 5.87 -17.81
N GLY A 73 9.72 6.41 -16.79
CA GLY A 73 8.68 7.43 -16.94
C GLY A 73 7.30 6.84 -17.26
N LEU A 74 6.28 7.69 -17.10
CA LEU A 74 4.87 7.34 -17.22
C LEU A 74 4.50 6.75 -18.59
N TYR A 75 4.91 7.42 -19.67
CA TYR A 75 4.54 7.02 -21.04
C TYR A 75 5.01 5.60 -21.39
N LEU A 76 6.29 5.28 -21.10
CA LEU A 76 6.84 3.97 -21.39
C LEU A 76 6.19 2.87 -20.53
N CYS A 77 5.93 3.16 -19.26
CA CYS A 77 5.22 2.23 -18.38
C CYS A 77 3.80 1.91 -18.90
N CYS A 78 3.02 2.94 -19.25
CA CYS A 78 1.68 2.77 -19.81
C CYS A 78 1.68 1.89 -21.06
N LYS A 79 2.65 2.12 -21.96
CA LYS A 79 2.80 1.34 -23.20
C LYS A 79 3.16 -0.13 -22.93
N GLU A 80 4.10 -0.39 -22.01
CA GLU A 80 4.60 -1.73 -21.73
C GLU A 80 3.58 -2.60 -21.01
N TYR A 81 2.88 -2.03 -20.04
CA TYR A 81 1.88 -2.74 -19.24
C TYR A 81 0.46 -2.66 -19.84
N ASN A 82 0.30 -1.94 -20.95
CA ASN A 82 -0.99 -1.68 -21.60
C ASN A 82 -2.03 -1.11 -20.62
N ILE A 83 -1.61 -0.11 -19.84
CA ILE A 83 -2.42 0.60 -18.84
C ILE A 83 -2.48 2.10 -19.14
N THR A 84 -3.46 2.79 -18.56
CA THR A 84 -3.64 4.24 -18.67
C THR A 84 -3.15 4.96 -17.41
N ALA A 85 -3.01 6.29 -17.48
CA ALA A 85 -2.72 7.11 -16.31
C ALA A 85 -3.79 6.96 -15.22
N ARG A 86 -5.06 6.78 -15.61
CA ARG A 86 -6.17 6.56 -14.67
C ARG A 86 -6.00 5.25 -13.90
N ASP A 87 -5.59 4.17 -14.56
CA ASP A 87 -5.35 2.89 -13.88
C ASP A 87 -4.25 3.04 -12.82
N ILE A 88 -3.25 3.89 -13.08
CA ILE A 88 -2.16 4.18 -12.15
C ILE A 88 -2.64 5.02 -10.95
N GLU A 89 -3.53 5.99 -11.18
CA GLU A 89 -4.19 6.73 -10.10
C GLU A 89 -5.09 5.83 -9.24
N GLU A 90 -5.80 4.89 -9.86
CA GLU A 90 -6.62 3.88 -9.16
C GLU A 90 -5.77 2.90 -8.34
N LEU A 91 -4.52 2.65 -8.75
CA LEU A 91 -3.50 1.96 -7.94
C LEU A 91 -2.99 2.81 -6.75
N GLY A 92 -3.36 4.09 -6.68
CA GLY A 92 -2.92 5.00 -5.63
C GLY A 92 -1.46 5.42 -5.76
N ILE A 93 -0.90 5.40 -6.97
CA ILE A 93 0.46 5.90 -7.26
C ILE A 93 0.35 7.38 -7.65
N PRO A 94 1.03 8.30 -6.95
CA PRO A 94 1.02 9.71 -7.32
C PRO A 94 1.81 9.92 -8.62
N LEU A 95 1.21 10.66 -9.57
CA LEU A 95 1.79 10.98 -10.87
C LEU A 95 2.46 12.37 -10.91
N TYR A 96 2.34 13.16 -9.85
CA TYR A 96 2.83 14.54 -9.70
C TYR A 96 3.54 14.74 -8.36
#